data_AF-A0A8S3UUH4-F1
#
_entry.id   AF-A0A8S3UUH4-F1
#
_cell.length_a   1.000
_cell.length_b   1.000
_cell.length_c   1.000
_cell.angle_alpha   90.00
_cell.angle_beta   90.00
_cell.angle_gamma   90.00
#
_symmetry.space_group_name_H-M   'P 1'
#
loop_
_entity.id
_entity.type
_entity.pdbx_description
1 polymer ?
#
loop_
_entity_poly.entity_id
_entity_poly.type
_entity_poly.pdbx_seq_one_letter_code
_entity_poly.pdbx_strand_id
1 'polypeptide(L)'
;MIRNIGPPTIFMTLSANDYHWPELAMTIQMCDEKDIKMSDLPNFVKDDPLMSAIHFERRWRALFRYLLKGPQKPLGEIMDYFLRVEFQARGSPHLHIFVWIKDAPSLSNTRDQSEISKFIDNIICTQIPDDKVNPDMHKLVTTLQMHSHRKYCQRRGKCRFNFPYKQCESTRLILELDVGISKNKRFYETKRSEKDT
;
A
#
# COMPACT_ATOMS: atom_id res chain seq x y z
N MET A 1 14.99 -17.40 2.72
CA MET A 1 13.89 -16.74 3.46
C MET A 1 12.71 -17.67 3.65
N ILE A 2 11.85 -17.93 2.66
CA ILE A 2 10.61 -18.72 2.87
C ILE A 2 10.85 -20.11 3.47
N ARG A 3 11.84 -20.87 2.98
CA ARG A 3 12.16 -22.20 3.52
C ARG A 3 12.70 -22.19 4.97
N ASN A 4 13.26 -21.07 5.42
CA ASN A 4 13.95 -20.97 6.72
C ASN A 4 13.11 -20.24 7.77
N ILE A 5 12.40 -19.19 7.37
CA ILE A 5 11.64 -18.28 8.25
C ILE A 5 10.13 -18.57 8.16
N GLY A 6 9.68 -19.24 7.10
CA GLY A 6 8.27 -19.46 6.80
C GLY A 6 7.67 -18.39 5.87
N PRO A 7 6.35 -18.41 5.64
CA PRO A 7 5.67 -17.42 4.81
C PRO A 7 5.79 -16.01 5.41
N PRO A 8 5.83 -14.95 4.57
CA PRO A 8 5.85 -13.58 5.06
C PRO A 8 4.56 -13.23 5.79
N THR A 9 4.67 -12.37 6.80
CA THR A 9 3.52 -11.84 7.56
C THR A 9 2.72 -10.85 6.71
N ILE A 10 3.41 -9.96 5.99
CA ILE A 10 2.79 -8.94 5.14
C ILE A 10 3.39 -9.01 3.74
N PHE A 11 2.51 -8.96 2.75
CA PHE A 11 2.85 -8.53 1.40
C PHE A 11 2.23 -7.15 1.15
N MET A 12 3.04 -6.18 0.76
CA MET A 12 2.57 -4.85 0.38
C MET A 12 3.23 -4.39 -0.92
N THR A 13 2.51 -3.58 -1.68
CA THR A 13 3.02 -2.94 -2.89
C THR A 13 2.88 -1.43 -2.76
N LEU A 14 3.97 -0.70 -2.99
CA LEU A 14 3.99 0.77 -2.98
C LEU A 14 4.28 1.28 -4.39
N SER A 15 3.40 2.13 -4.92
CA SER A 15 3.57 2.77 -6.23
C SER A 15 4.13 4.17 -6.08
N ALA A 16 5.01 4.57 -6.98
CA ALA A 16 5.42 5.97 -7.10
C ALA A 16 4.24 6.86 -7.53
N ASN A 17 4.18 8.05 -6.94
CA ASN A 17 3.31 9.16 -7.36
C ASN A 17 4.18 10.33 -7.83
N ASP A 18 5.17 9.99 -8.64
CA ASP A 18 6.25 10.85 -9.15
C ASP A 18 5.74 12.09 -9.89
N TYR A 19 4.57 12.02 -10.53
CA TYR A 19 3.94 13.18 -11.16
C TYR A 19 3.40 14.24 -10.20
N HIS A 20 3.31 13.95 -8.89
CA HIS A 20 2.68 14.86 -7.92
C HIS A 20 3.54 15.08 -6.67
N TRP A 21 4.82 14.69 -6.66
CA TRP A 21 5.70 14.93 -5.51
C TRP A 21 6.29 16.34 -5.54
N PRO A 22 5.91 17.22 -4.60
CA PRO A 22 6.48 18.56 -4.53
C PRO A 22 7.98 18.52 -4.29
N GLU A 23 8.46 17.55 -3.51
CA GLU A 23 9.89 17.41 -3.20
C GLU A 23 10.70 16.99 -4.43
N LEU A 24 10.09 16.27 -5.39
CA LEU A 24 10.74 15.97 -6.67
C LEU A 24 10.86 17.23 -7.52
N ALA A 25 9.78 18.01 -7.64
CA ALA A 25 9.83 19.31 -8.33
C ALA A 25 10.91 20.22 -7.72
N MET A 26 10.92 20.38 -6.39
CA MET A 26 11.96 21.16 -5.68
C MET A 26 13.38 20.65 -5.96
N THR A 27 13.58 19.33 -5.98
CA THR A 27 14.90 18.74 -6.28
C THR A 27 15.35 19.10 -7.70
N ILE A 28 14.45 19.01 -8.69
CA ILE A 28 14.79 19.33 -10.08
C ILE A 28 15.04 20.84 -10.23
N GLN A 29 14.23 21.70 -9.61
CA GLN A 29 14.44 23.15 -9.62
C GLN A 29 15.83 23.54 -9.10
N MET A 30 16.28 22.88 -8.01
CA MET A 30 17.61 23.12 -7.43
C MET A 30 18.75 22.63 -8.32
N CYS A 31 18.57 21.52 -9.04
CA CYS A 31 19.62 20.97 -9.91
C CYS A 31 19.72 21.70 -11.26
N ASP A 32 18.58 22.12 -11.82
CA ASP A 32 18.49 22.73 -13.15
C ASP A 32 18.47 24.26 -13.12
N GLU A 33 18.40 24.88 -11.94
CA GLU A 33 18.23 26.34 -11.74
C GLU A 33 17.00 26.91 -12.49
N LYS A 34 15.93 26.11 -12.60
CA LYS A 34 14.68 26.48 -13.30
C LYS A 34 13.52 26.62 -12.31
N ASP A 35 12.60 27.55 -12.59
CA ASP A 35 11.31 27.61 -11.91
C ASP A 35 10.33 26.61 -12.56
N ILE A 36 10.12 25.48 -11.89
CA ILE A 36 9.26 24.37 -12.37
C ILE A 36 7.92 24.43 -11.66
N LYS A 37 6.82 24.57 -12.41
CA LYS A 37 5.49 24.45 -11.80
C LYS A 37 5.14 22.97 -11.64
N MET A 38 4.31 22.65 -10.66
CA MET A 38 3.82 21.26 -10.47
C MET A 38 3.12 20.70 -11.72
N SER A 39 2.51 21.56 -12.54
CA SER A 39 1.90 21.17 -13.82
C SER A 39 2.91 20.61 -14.83
N ASP A 40 4.18 21.00 -14.70
CA ASP A 40 5.23 20.67 -15.66
C ASP A 40 5.99 19.40 -15.24
N LEU A 41 5.88 19.01 -13.96
CA LEU A 41 6.55 17.84 -13.38
C LEU A 41 6.34 16.54 -14.19
N PRO A 42 5.15 16.22 -14.74
CA PRO A 42 4.98 15.03 -15.56
C PRO A 42 5.82 15.00 -16.85
N ASN A 43 6.23 16.16 -17.38
CA ASN A 43 7.12 16.22 -18.53
C ASN A 43 8.56 15.95 -18.09
N PHE A 44 9.01 16.59 -17.00
CA PHE A 44 10.33 16.33 -16.43
C PHE A 44 10.54 14.88 -16.01
N VAL A 45 9.53 14.22 -15.44
CA VAL A 45 9.62 12.79 -15.08
C VAL A 45 9.82 11.90 -16.32
N LYS A 46 9.27 12.28 -17.47
CA LYS A 46 9.46 11.56 -18.74
C LYS A 46 10.81 11.85 -19.37
N ASP A 47 11.26 13.10 -19.30
CA ASP A 47 12.52 13.56 -19.89
C ASP A 47 13.73 13.08 -19.08
N ASP A 48 13.60 13.04 -17.75
CA ASP A 48 14.59 12.52 -16.81
C ASP A 48 14.01 11.46 -15.86
N PRO A 49 13.86 10.21 -16.35
CA PRO A 49 13.41 9.09 -15.52
C PRO A 49 14.45 8.69 -14.47
N LEU A 50 15.72 9.05 -14.64
CA LEU A 50 16.78 8.72 -13.68
C LEU A 50 16.59 9.50 -12.37
N MET A 51 16.33 10.80 -12.45
CA MET A 51 16.07 11.62 -11.26
C MET A 51 14.82 11.16 -10.51
N SER A 52 13.78 10.77 -11.24
CA SER A 52 12.55 10.19 -10.67
C SER A 52 12.82 8.87 -9.94
N ALA A 53 13.64 8.00 -10.52
CA ALA A 53 14.04 6.73 -9.91
C ALA A 53 14.90 6.93 -8.64
N ILE A 54 15.88 7.85 -8.68
CA ILE A 54 16.72 8.21 -7.52
C ILE A 54 15.85 8.78 -6.39
N HIS A 55 14.92 9.67 -6.72
CA HIS A 55 14.03 10.26 -5.73
C HIS A 55 13.11 9.21 -5.11
N PHE A 56 12.53 8.32 -5.93
CA PHE A 56 11.76 7.17 -5.43
C PHE A 56 12.60 6.30 -4.50
N GLU A 57 13.86 6.03 -4.86
CA GLU A 57 14.78 5.26 -4.03
C GLU A 57 14.99 5.90 -2.65
N ARG A 58 15.26 7.20 -2.63
CA ARG A 58 15.43 7.96 -1.40
C ARG A 58 14.18 7.90 -0.52
N ARG A 59 12.98 8.04 -1.11
CA ARG A 59 11.70 7.98 -0.37
C ARG A 59 11.48 6.61 0.26
N TRP A 60 11.58 5.52 -0.51
CA TRP A 60 11.33 4.20 0.08
C TRP A 60 12.40 3.83 1.11
N ARG A 61 13.67 4.20 0.90
CA ARG A 61 14.72 3.98 1.91
C ARG A 61 14.44 4.74 3.20
N ALA A 62 13.94 5.98 3.12
CA ALA A 62 13.55 6.75 4.29
C ALA A 62 12.38 6.10 5.04
N LEU A 63 11.34 5.66 4.31
CA LEU A 63 10.23 4.92 4.88
C LEU A 63 10.72 3.65 5.59
N PHE A 64 11.57 2.83 4.95
CA PHE A 64 12.07 1.60 5.55
C PHE A 64 12.98 1.84 6.75
N ARG A 65 13.80 2.90 6.73
CA ARG A 65 14.55 3.30 7.94
C ARG A 65 13.61 3.61 9.10
N TYR A 66 12.50 4.30 8.85
CA TYR A 66 11.48 4.56 9.86
C TYR A 66 10.79 3.27 10.33
N LEU A 67 10.41 2.37 9.42
CA LEU A 67 9.77 1.09 9.78
C LEU A 67 10.69 0.19 10.62
N LEU A 68 11.99 0.13 10.27
CA LEU A 68 12.96 -0.77 10.91
C LEU A 68 13.55 -0.20 12.21
N LYS A 69 13.83 1.12 12.24
CA LYS A 69 14.60 1.77 13.31
C LYS A 69 13.82 2.85 14.06
N GLY A 70 12.63 3.21 13.60
CA GLY A 70 11.80 4.23 14.25
C GLY A 70 11.28 3.75 15.60
N PRO A 71 11.17 4.65 16.59
CA PRO A 71 10.75 4.27 17.94
C PRO A 71 9.30 3.76 17.99
N GLN A 72 8.45 4.19 17.05
CA GLN A 72 7.03 3.81 17.00
C GLN A 72 6.80 2.39 16.50
N LYS A 73 7.73 1.78 15.75
CA LYS A 73 7.62 0.44 15.15
C LYS A 73 6.19 0.11 14.69
N PRO A 74 5.63 0.84 13.71
CA PRO A 74 4.20 0.77 13.37
C PRO A 74 3.73 -0.59 12.85
N LEU A 75 4.66 -1.44 12.39
CA LEU A 75 4.39 -2.83 11.97
C LEU A 75 4.82 -3.87 13.02
N GLY A 76 5.26 -3.44 14.21
CA GLY A 76 5.95 -4.29 15.18
C GLY A 76 7.44 -4.47 14.90
N GLU A 77 8.06 -5.45 15.56
CA GLU A 77 9.47 -5.80 15.36
C GLU A 77 9.63 -6.60 14.06
N ILE A 78 10.23 -5.99 13.05
CA ILE A 78 10.52 -6.63 11.77
C ILE A 78 11.77 -7.50 11.93
N MET A 79 11.64 -8.81 11.74
CA MET A 79 12.75 -9.77 11.80
C MET A 79 13.54 -9.80 10.50
N ASP A 80 12.83 -9.77 9.37
CA ASP A 80 13.42 -9.83 8.04
C ASP A 80 12.47 -9.17 7.03
N TYR A 81 13.01 -8.75 5.89
CA TYR A 81 12.23 -8.24 4.77
C TYR A 81 12.91 -8.53 3.44
N PHE A 82 12.10 -8.72 2.40
CA PHE A 82 12.55 -8.77 1.02
C PHE A 82 11.84 -7.69 0.24
N LEU A 83 12.58 -6.96 -0.59
CA LEU A 83 12.00 -5.96 -1.47
C LEU A 83 12.52 -6.13 -2.89
N ARG A 84 11.67 -5.79 -3.86
CA ARG A 84 12.02 -5.74 -5.28
C ARG A 84 11.39 -4.50 -5.90
N VAL A 85 12.22 -3.71 -6.57
CA VAL A 85 11.75 -2.63 -7.45
C VAL A 85 11.38 -3.24 -8.80
N GLU A 86 10.19 -2.91 -9.29
CA GLU A 86 9.69 -3.31 -10.59
C GLU A 86 9.22 -2.08 -11.38
N PHE A 87 9.60 -2.01 -12.65
CA PHE A 87 9.10 -1.01 -13.58
C PHE A 87 8.01 -1.65 -14.42
N GLN A 88 6.75 -1.27 -14.17
CA GLN A 88 5.66 -1.69 -15.03
C GLN A 88 5.75 -0.96 -16.38
N ALA A 89 5.13 -1.51 -17.43
CA ALA A 89 5.10 -0.91 -18.78
C ALA A 89 4.47 0.51 -18.86
N ARG A 90 4.11 1.11 -17.72
CA ARG A 90 3.52 2.45 -17.57
C ARG A 90 4.50 3.47 -16.98
N GLY A 91 5.79 3.12 -16.84
CA GLY A 91 6.88 4.05 -16.56
C GLY A 91 7.26 4.15 -15.08
N SER A 92 6.30 4.40 -14.19
CA SER A 92 6.62 4.65 -12.77
C SER A 92 7.02 3.36 -12.01
N PRO A 93 8.02 3.44 -11.11
CA PRO A 93 8.47 2.29 -10.34
C PRO A 93 7.47 1.87 -9.27
N HIS A 94 7.49 0.57 -8.98
CA HIS A 94 6.71 -0.09 -7.94
C HIS A 94 7.67 -0.81 -7.01
N LEU A 95 7.32 -0.87 -5.73
CA LEU A 95 8.06 -1.63 -4.73
C LEU A 95 7.18 -2.78 -4.24
N HIS A 96 7.61 -4.00 -4.49
CA HIS A 96 7.01 -5.21 -3.93
C HIS A 96 7.78 -5.63 -2.69
N ILE A 97 7.08 -5.79 -1.57
CA ILE A 97 7.70 -5.98 -0.26
C ILE A 97 7.08 -7.19 0.44
N PHE A 98 7.93 -8.08 0.91
CA PHE A 98 7.60 -9.08 1.92
C PHE A 98 8.23 -8.67 3.26
N VAL A 99 7.44 -8.74 4.34
CA VAL A 99 7.88 -8.42 5.71
C VAL A 99 7.56 -9.59 6.63
N TRP A 100 8.53 -9.99 7.46
CA TRP A 100 8.36 -10.94 8.55
C TRP A 100 8.37 -10.19 9.88
N ILE A 101 7.25 -10.23 10.59
CA ILE A 101 7.07 -9.55 11.88
C ILE A 101 7.18 -10.60 12.98
N LYS A 102 7.97 -10.29 14.01
CA LYS A 102 8.15 -11.13 15.18
C LYS A 102 6.83 -11.28 15.93
N ASP A 103 6.55 -12.49 16.41
CA ASP A 103 5.36 -12.83 17.20
C ASP A 103 4.03 -12.48 16.51
N ALA A 104 4.01 -12.34 15.18
CA ALA A 104 2.76 -12.15 14.45
C ALA A 104 1.89 -13.41 14.51
N PRO A 105 0.56 -13.26 14.71
CA PRO A 105 -0.32 -14.41 14.83
C PRO A 105 -0.39 -15.19 13.51
N SER A 106 -0.38 -16.52 13.61
CA SER A 106 -0.40 -17.40 12.45
C SER A 106 -1.75 -18.10 12.32
N LEU A 107 -2.29 -18.15 11.10
CA LEU A 107 -3.48 -18.95 10.77
C LEU A 107 -3.32 -20.44 11.12
N SER A 108 -2.08 -20.96 11.17
CA SER A 108 -1.81 -22.36 11.52
C SER A 108 -1.78 -22.63 13.03
N ASN A 109 -1.47 -21.60 13.84
CA ASN A 109 -1.14 -21.78 15.26
C ASN A 109 -2.16 -21.11 16.19
N THR A 110 -2.84 -20.08 15.71
CA THR A 110 -3.81 -19.32 16.49
C THR A 110 -5.17 -20.01 16.44
N ARG A 111 -5.65 -20.49 17.59
CA ARG A 111 -7.02 -21.03 17.75
C ARG A 111 -8.07 -19.92 17.81
N ASP A 112 -7.67 -18.72 18.23
CA ASP A 112 -8.56 -17.56 18.36
C ASP A 112 -8.44 -16.60 17.16
N GLN A 113 -9.43 -16.65 16.27
CA GLN A 113 -9.51 -15.76 15.12
C GLN A 113 -9.55 -14.27 15.51
N SER A 114 -9.97 -13.94 16.73
CA SER A 114 -10.03 -12.56 17.23
C SER A 114 -8.65 -11.92 17.32
N GLU A 115 -7.60 -12.70 17.62
CA GLU A 115 -6.23 -12.22 17.69
C GLU A 115 -5.72 -11.80 16.30
N ILE A 116 -6.00 -12.61 15.28
CA ILE A 116 -5.63 -12.30 13.90
C ILE A 116 -6.40 -11.07 13.40
N SER A 117 -7.71 -10.97 13.68
CA SER A 117 -8.50 -9.80 13.31
C SER A 117 -7.96 -8.51 13.94
N LYS A 118 -7.61 -8.53 15.24
CA LYS A 118 -7.00 -7.38 15.93
C LYS A 118 -5.66 -7.00 15.31
N PHE A 119 -4.83 -8.01 14.98
CA PHE A 119 -3.55 -7.76 14.31
C PHE A 119 -3.75 -7.10 12.94
N ILE A 120 -4.73 -7.56 12.16
CA ILE A 120 -5.09 -6.93 10.87
C ILE A 120 -5.54 -5.48 11.09
N ASP A 121 -6.44 -5.22 12.04
CA ASP A 121 -6.97 -3.87 12.31
C ASP A 121 -5.89 -2.88 12.77
N ASN A 122 -4.84 -3.35 13.44
CA ASN A 122 -3.71 -2.52 13.85
C ASN A 122 -2.82 -2.08 12.69
N ILE A 123 -2.87 -2.77 11.56
CA ILE A 123 -1.96 -2.57 10.42
C ILE A 123 -2.70 -2.04 9.19
N ILE A 124 -3.94 -2.49 8.99
CA ILE A 124 -4.74 -2.24 7.80
C ILE A 124 -6.02 -1.56 8.22
N CYS A 125 -6.22 -0.35 7.71
CA CYS A 125 -7.44 0.40 7.89
C CYS A 125 -8.09 0.66 6.52
N THR A 126 -9.41 0.44 6.44
CA THR A 126 -10.22 0.80 5.28
C THR A 126 -11.20 1.94 5.56
N GLN A 127 -11.04 2.63 6.69
CA GLN A 127 -11.88 3.76 7.04
C GLN A 127 -11.38 5.03 6.36
N ILE A 128 -12.31 5.85 5.86
CA ILE A 128 -11.99 7.19 5.39
C ILE A 128 -11.86 8.09 6.63
N PRO A 129 -10.68 8.71 6.87
CA PRO A 129 -10.50 9.60 8.02
C PRO A 129 -11.50 10.74 8.00
N ASP A 130 -11.90 11.24 9.17
CA ASP A 130 -12.76 12.43 9.26
C ASP A 130 -11.96 13.68 8.87
N ASP A 131 -12.52 14.52 8.00
CA ASP A 131 -11.88 15.72 7.45
C ASP A 131 -11.67 16.82 8.51
N LYS A 132 -12.50 16.84 9.55
CA LYS A 132 -12.37 17.79 10.68
C LYS A 132 -11.34 17.34 11.71
N VAL A 133 -11.11 16.02 11.82
CA VAL A 133 -10.16 15.45 12.80
C VAL A 133 -8.76 15.32 12.21
N ASN A 134 -8.64 14.83 10.97
CA ASN A 134 -7.35 14.66 10.30
C ASN A 134 -7.47 15.01 8.81
N PRO A 135 -7.49 16.31 8.46
CA PRO A 135 -7.70 16.78 7.09
C PRO A 135 -6.60 16.29 6.13
N ASP A 136 -5.36 16.20 6.60
CA ASP A 136 -4.23 15.75 5.77
C ASP A 136 -4.36 14.28 5.38
N MET A 137 -4.67 13.40 6.35
CA MET A 137 -4.88 11.99 6.07
C MET A 137 -6.15 11.77 5.25
N HIS A 138 -7.22 12.52 5.52
CA HIS A 138 -8.43 12.50 4.70
C HIS A 138 -8.11 12.83 3.24
N LYS A 139 -7.38 13.92 2.99
CA LYS A 139 -6.96 14.34 1.65
C LYS A 139 -6.10 13.28 0.97
N LEU A 140 -5.13 12.69 1.67
CA LEU A 140 -4.27 11.64 1.11
C LEU A 140 -5.07 10.39 0.73
N VAL A 141 -5.94 9.90 1.62
CA VAL A 141 -6.77 8.70 1.38
C VAL A 141 -7.74 8.94 0.22
N THR A 142 -8.48 10.05 0.25
CA THR A 142 -9.46 10.38 -0.80
C THR A 142 -8.82 10.59 -2.16
N THR A 143 -7.58 11.09 -2.21
CA THR A 143 -6.86 11.33 -3.46
C THR A 143 -6.16 10.07 -4.01
N LEU A 144 -5.53 9.27 -3.14
CA LEU A 144 -4.58 8.23 -3.56
C LEU A 144 -5.08 6.80 -3.36
N GLN A 145 -6.07 6.57 -2.50
CA GLN A 145 -6.54 5.24 -2.10
C GLN A 145 -7.99 4.97 -2.48
N MET A 146 -8.64 5.86 -3.22
CA MET A 146 -10.01 5.68 -3.71
C MET A 146 -10.03 5.01 -5.08
N HIS A 147 -10.90 4.01 -5.22
CA HIS A 147 -11.14 3.37 -6.51
C HIS A 147 -12.11 4.21 -7.35
N SER A 148 -11.65 4.71 -8.50
CA SER A 148 -12.50 5.34 -9.50
C SER A 148 -12.73 4.42 -10.68
N HIS A 149 -14.00 4.24 -11.09
CA HIS A 149 -14.30 3.36 -12.22
C HIS A 149 -13.77 3.93 -13.55
N ARG A 150 -12.76 3.26 -14.10
CA ARG A 150 -12.26 3.47 -15.47
C ARG A 150 -12.52 2.25 -16.35
N LYS A 151 -12.38 2.41 -17.67
CA LYS A 151 -12.55 1.33 -18.68
C LYS A 151 -11.82 0.02 -18.31
N TYR A 152 -10.65 0.12 -17.68
CA TYR A 152 -9.87 -1.05 -17.27
C TYR A 152 -10.58 -1.95 -16.24
N CYS A 153 -11.30 -1.35 -15.28
CA CYS A 153 -11.96 -2.10 -14.21
C CYS A 153 -13.35 -2.59 -14.62
N GLN A 154 -14.03 -1.89 -15.53
CA GLN A 154 -15.37 -2.25 -15.98
C GLN A 154 -15.29 -3.40 -16.99
N ARG A 155 -15.82 -4.56 -16.63
CA ARG A 155 -15.95 -5.72 -17.50
C ARG A 155 -17.35 -6.30 -17.37
N ARG A 156 -18.05 -6.45 -18.51
CA ARG A 156 -19.41 -7.02 -18.56
C ARG A 156 -20.39 -6.34 -17.57
N GLY A 157 -20.36 -5.01 -17.51
CA GLY A 157 -21.24 -4.22 -16.64
C GLY A 157 -20.92 -4.28 -15.14
N LYS A 158 -19.82 -4.92 -14.73
CA LYS A 158 -19.39 -5.00 -13.32
C LYS A 158 -17.93 -4.61 -13.15
N CYS A 159 -17.57 -4.15 -11.95
CA CYS A 159 -16.18 -3.93 -11.60
C CYS A 159 -15.48 -5.29 -11.42
N ARG A 160 -14.42 -5.57 -12.17
CA ARG A 160 -13.64 -6.82 -12.04
C ARG A 160 -12.95 -6.98 -10.69
N PHE A 161 -12.84 -5.90 -9.92
CA PHE A 161 -12.28 -5.86 -8.57
C PHE A 161 -13.36 -5.89 -7.48
N ASN A 162 -14.64 -5.97 -7.87
CA ASN A 162 -15.80 -6.01 -6.98
C ASN A 162 -15.97 -4.75 -6.10
N PHE A 163 -15.57 -3.57 -6.59
CA PHE A 163 -15.97 -2.30 -5.97
C PHE A 163 -17.41 -1.90 -6.36
N PRO A 164 -18.16 -1.24 -5.45
CA PRO A 164 -17.81 -1.01 -4.05
C PRO A 164 -17.91 -2.30 -3.22
N TYR A 165 -17.10 -2.41 -2.15
CA TYR A 165 -17.20 -3.55 -1.24
C TYR A 165 -18.41 -3.40 -0.31
N LYS A 166 -19.02 -4.51 0.07
CA LYS A 166 -20.13 -4.51 1.03
C LYS A 166 -19.63 -4.09 2.41
N GLN A 167 -20.52 -3.44 3.17
CA GLN A 167 -20.31 -3.12 4.58
C GLN A 167 -19.94 -4.37 5.38
N CYS A 168 -19.10 -4.18 6.40
CA CYS A 168 -18.61 -5.25 7.26
C CYS A 168 -18.43 -4.67 8.67
N GLU A 169 -19.22 -5.14 9.63
CA GLU A 169 -19.26 -4.57 10.99
C GLU A 169 -17.95 -4.76 11.76
N SER A 170 -17.23 -5.85 11.48
CA SER A 170 -15.96 -6.22 12.11
C SER A 170 -15.05 -6.97 11.15
N THR A 171 -13.73 -6.85 11.35
CA THR A 171 -12.76 -7.59 10.55
C THR A 171 -12.86 -9.08 10.85
N ARG A 172 -13.01 -9.90 9.79
CA ARG A 172 -13.20 -11.35 9.90
C ARG A 172 -12.34 -12.11 8.89
N LEU A 173 -11.95 -13.32 9.27
CA LEU A 173 -11.25 -14.24 8.40
C LEU A 173 -12.22 -14.97 7.46
N ILE A 174 -11.77 -15.25 6.24
CA ILE A 174 -12.48 -16.10 5.28
C ILE A 174 -11.75 -17.45 5.27
N LEU A 175 -12.27 -18.42 6.02
CA LEU A 175 -11.59 -19.69 6.30
C LEU A 175 -11.84 -20.79 5.25
N GLU A 176 -12.64 -20.54 4.22
CA GLU A 176 -12.95 -21.52 3.15
C GLU A 176 -11.78 -21.71 2.15
N LEU A 177 -10.57 -21.90 2.66
CA LEU A 177 -9.38 -22.13 1.85
C LEU A 177 -9.02 -23.60 1.83
N ASP A 178 -9.84 -24.37 1.11
CA ASP A 178 -9.25 -25.41 0.27
C ASP A 178 -8.36 -24.67 -0.75
N VAL A 179 -7.05 -24.76 -0.53
CA VAL A 179 -6.02 -23.88 -1.10
C VAL A 179 -5.89 -24.04 -2.63
N GLY A 180 -6.64 -24.98 -3.23
CA GLY A 180 -6.54 -25.34 -4.64
C GLY A 180 -7.63 -24.85 -5.60
N ILE A 181 -8.78 -24.31 -5.17
CA ILE A 181 -10.01 -24.39 -6.03
C ILE A 181 -10.68 -23.06 -6.47
N SER A 182 -10.32 -21.86 -6.00
CA SER A 182 -11.02 -20.63 -6.49
C SER A 182 -10.14 -19.43 -6.82
N LYS A 183 -10.46 -18.78 -7.94
CA LYS A 183 -9.67 -17.73 -8.63
C LYS A 183 -9.65 -16.36 -7.93
N ASN A 184 -10.42 -16.16 -6.86
CA ASN A 184 -10.66 -14.84 -6.24
C ASN A 184 -10.69 -14.92 -4.69
N LYS A 185 -9.71 -15.54 -4.03
CA LYS A 185 -9.76 -15.69 -2.56
C LYS A 185 -9.02 -14.58 -1.84
N ARG A 186 -9.78 -13.74 -1.14
CA ARG A 186 -9.29 -12.92 -0.02
C ARG A 186 -9.23 -13.81 1.22
N PHE A 187 -8.24 -13.57 2.08
CA PHE A 187 -8.08 -14.30 3.35
C PHE A 187 -8.91 -13.69 4.49
N TYR A 188 -9.34 -12.44 4.34
CA TYR A 188 -10.10 -11.69 5.33
C TYR A 188 -10.94 -10.60 4.66
N GLU A 189 -11.93 -10.10 5.40
CA GLU A 189 -12.66 -8.88 5.11
C GLU A 189 -12.41 -7.89 6.24
N THR A 190 -11.97 -6.68 5.90
CA THR A 190 -11.80 -5.60 6.89
C THR A 190 -13.13 -4.96 7.29
N LYS A 191 -13.20 -4.46 8.51
CA LYS A 191 -14.28 -3.59 8.98
C LYS A 191 -14.43 -2.37 8.07
N ARG A 192 -15.66 -2.12 7.60
CA ARG A 192 -16.01 -0.96 6.77
C ARG A 192 -17.47 -0.58 6.96
N SER A 193 -17.72 0.71 7.15
CA SER A 193 -19.07 1.28 7.27
C SER A 193 -19.55 1.85 5.95
N GLU A 194 -20.82 2.29 5.87
CA GLU A 194 -21.39 2.88 4.66
C GLU A 194 -20.61 4.09 4.12
N LYS A 195 -20.10 4.94 5.03
CA LYS A 195 -19.30 6.11 4.67
C LYS A 195 -17.92 5.76 4.10
N ASP A 196 -17.48 4.51 4.24
CA ASP A 196 -16.17 4.03 3.78
C ASP A 196 -16.25 3.31 2.42
N THR A 197 -17.45 3.17 1.84
CA THR A 197 -17.71 2.35 0.63
C THR A 197 -17.96 3.16 -0.63
#